data_AF-A0A1X7JS57-F1
#
_entry.id   AF-A0A1X7JS57-F1
#
_cell.length_a   1.000
_cell.length_b   1.000
_cell.length_c   1.000
_cell.angle_alpha   90.00
_cell.angle_beta   90.00
_cell.angle_gamma   90.00
#
_symmetry.space_group_name_H-M   'P 1'
#
loop_
_entity.id
_entity.type
_entity.pdbx_description
1 polymer ?
#
loop_
_entity_poly.entity_id
_entity_poly.type
_entity_poly.pdbx_seq_one_letter_code
_entity_poly.pdbx_strand_id
1 'polypeptide(L)'
;MSNYNKETLLRIGKLLKKHREERSFSQGDVATMTGLTITTIFSVEKGRGTSLSNFLLICQALGIQPRDIFVKDLVLTPPFEAPPGAGYRNETARKLDELVYSNFFDTPKRVSDVLRELEIDKKDSNKFSVYLTAYCKEGALEYVKEKNIKKYSRKKSGKAKIK
;
A
#
# COMPACT_ATOMS: atom_id res chain seq x y z
N MET A 1 22.09 2.08 -6.84
CA MET A 1 20.82 2.74 -6.44
C MET A 1 19.86 2.66 -7.59
N SER A 2 18.62 2.25 -7.34
CA SER A 2 17.66 1.91 -8.40
C SER A 2 17.39 3.13 -9.30
N ASN A 3 17.50 2.90 -10.61
CA ASN A 3 17.31 3.90 -11.66
C ASN A 3 15.83 4.31 -11.85
N TYR A 4 14.92 3.77 -11.02
CA TYR A 4 13.48 3.71 -11.29
C TYR A 4 12.82 5.10 -11.41
N ASN A 5 13.32 6.08 -10.65
CA ASN A 5 12.75 7.44 -10.63
C ASN A 5 13.65 8.51 -11.26
N LYS A 6 14.75 8.13 -11.92
CA LYS A 6 15.77 9.09 -12.39
C LYS A 6 15.20 10.15 -13.34
N GLU A 7 14.36 9.74 -14.29
CA GLU A 7 13.73 10.66 -15.25
C GLU A 7 12.77 11.64 -14.56
N THR A 8 11.95 11.13 -13.63
CA THR A 8 11.02 11.95 -12.84
C THR A 8 11.76 12.99 -12.01
N LEU A 9 12.83 12.59 -11.31
CA LEU A 9 13.65 13.50 -10.52
C LEU A 9 14.34 14.56 -11.40
N LEU A 10 14.86 14.16 -12.57
CA LEU A 10 15.47 15.11 -13.51
C LEU A 10 14.46 16.14 -14.03
N ARG A 11 13.23 15.71 -14.32
CA ARG A 11 12.15 16.61 -14.74
C ARG A 11 11.77 17.60 -13.63
N ILE A 12 11.59 17.10 -12.41
CA ILE A 12 11.32 17.93 -11.23
C ILE A 12 12.42 18.98 -11.04
N GLY A 13 13.69 18.55 -11.09
CA GLY A 13 14.84 19.45 -10.97
C GLY A 13 14.85 20.54 -12.05
N LYS A 14 14.53 20.19 -13.31
CA LYS A 14 14.40 21.16 -14.41
C LYS A 14 13.27 22.16 -14.19
N LEU A 15 12.12 21.74 -13.65
CA LEU A 15 11.00 22.63 -13.36
C LEU A 15 11.36 23.61 -12.24
N LEU A 16 11.99 23.14 -11.16
CA LEU A 16 12.47 24.00 -10.08
C LEU A 16 13.48 25.02 -10.60
N LYS A 17 14.44 24.57 -11.42
CA LYS A 17 15.42 25.44 -12.08
C LYS A 17 14.73 26.53 -12.92
N LYS A 18 13.77 26.14 -13.75
CA LYS A 18 13.01 27.07 -14.60
C LYS A 18 12.29 28.13 -13.75
N HIS A 19 11.59 27.73 -12.69
CA HIS A 19 10.90 28.67 -11.81
C HIS A 19 11.83 29.60 -11.01
N ARG A 20 13.03 29.12 -10.68
CA ARG A 20 14.08 29.96 -10.10
C ARG A 20 14.54 31.03 -11.10
N GLU A 21 14.82 30.63 -12.33
CA GLU A 21 15.30 31.52 -13.39
C GLU A 21 14.23 32.53 -13.84
N GLU A 22 12.95 32.13 -13.90
CA GLU A 22 11.81 33.03 -14.17
C GLU A 22 11.67 34.14 -13.14
N ARG A 23 12.18 33.93 -11.92
CA ARG A 23 12.19 34.92 -10.83
C ARG A 23 13.53 35.66 -10.71
N SER A 24 14.45 35.43 -11.65
CA SER A 24 15.80 36.01 -11.66
C SER A 24 16.63 35.69 -10.41
N PHE A 25 16.32 34.59 -9.72
CA PHE A 25 17.13 34.14 -8.58
C PHE A 25 18.31 33.30 -9.04
N SER A 26 19.47 33.50 -8.43
CA SER A 26 20.60 32.57 -8.51
C SER A 26 20.38 31.38 -7.57
N GLN A 27 21.18 30.32 -7.74
CA GLN A 27 21.19 29.21 -6.77
C GLN A 27 21.62 29.69 -5.38
N GLY A 28 22.46 30.73 -5.30
CA GLY A 28 22.90 31.37 -4.06
C GLY A 28 21.78 32.10 -3.32
N ASP A 29 20.88 32.74 -4.06
CA ASP A 29 19.74 33.44 -3.48
C ASP A 29 18.78 32.43 -2.83
N VAL A 30 18.44 31.35 -3.54
CA VAL A 30 17.59 30.29 -3.00
C VAL A 30 18.26 29.58 -1.81
N ALA A 31 19.58 29.35 -1.87
CA ALA A 31 20.34 28.82 -0.75
C ALA A 31 20.20 29.72 0.50
N THR A 32 20.35 31.02 0.34
CA THR A 32 20.17 32.01 1.41
C THR A 32 18.74 32.01 1.96
N MET A 33 17.73 31.98 1.09
CA MET A 33 16.32 31.98 1.48
C MET A 33 15.88 30.71 2.22
N THR A 34 16.56 29.59 1.97
CA THR A 34 16.18 28.27 2.53
C THR A 34 17.10 27.81 3.65
N GLY A 35 18.24 28.48 3.85
CA GLY A 35 19.30 28.01 4.75
C GLY A 35 20.04 26.76 4.23
N LEU A 36 19.82 26.37 2.98
CA LEU A 36 20.49 25.23 2.34
C LEU A 36 21.82 25.67 1.71
N THR A 37 22.70 24.71 1.43
CA THR A 37 23.91 25.01 0.65
C THR A 37 23.58 25.16 -0.84
N ILE A 38 24.38 25.96 -1.54
CA ILE A 38 24.30 26.09 -3.01
C ILE A 38 24.45 24.72 -3.69
N THR A 39 25.30 23.85 -3.13
CA THR A 39 25.51 22.49 -3.63
C THR A 39 24.27 21.61 -3.51
N THR A 40 23.44 21.81 -2.48
CA THR A 40 22.14 21.13 -2.34
C THR A 40 21.17 21.63 -3.41
N ILE A 41 21.05 22.95 -3.62
CA ILE A 41 20.20 23.52 -4.68
C ILE A 41 20.63 22.97 -6.05
N PHE A 42 21.92 23.04 -6.37
CA PHE A 42 22.49 22.47 -7.59
C PHE A 42 22.16 20.98 -7.76
N SER A 43 22.31 20.19 -6.69
CA SER A 43 22.05 18.75 -6.72
C SER A 43 20.57 18.44 -7.00
N VAL A 44 19.66 19.16 -6.36
CA VAL A 44 18.21 19.04 -6.59
C VAL A 44 17.87 19.38 -8.04
N GLU A 45 18.39 20.48 -8.59
CA GLU A 45 18.15 20.86 -9.98
C GLU A 45 18.68 19.83 -11.00
N LYS A 46 19.71 19.07 -10.62
CA LYS A 46 20.24 17.95 -11.41
C LYS A 46 19.46 16.64 -11.23
N GLY A 47 18.36 16.66 -10.46
CA GLY A 47 17.55 15.47 -10.17
C GLY A 47 18.24 14.48 -9.22
N ARG A 48 19.21 14.95 -8.43
CA ARG A 48 19.71 14.15 -7.30
C ARG A 48 18.67 14.24 -6.19
N GLY A 49 18.40 13.10 -5.56
CA GLY A 49 17.42 13.02 -4.49
C GLY A 49 17.71 14.02 -3.36
N THR A 50 16.66 14.44 -2.67
CA THR A 50 16.72 15.32 -1.51
C THR A 50 15.68 14.89 -0.48
N SER A 51 15.75 15.42 0.74
CA SER A 51 14.70 15.20 1.73
C SER A 51 13.42 15.93 1.32
N LEU A 52 12.27 15.42 1.76
CA LEU A 52 10.99 16.10 1.54
C LEU A 52 10.99 17.49 2.18
N SER A 53 11.60 17.66 3.35
CA SER A 53 11.73 18.96 4.02
C SER A 53 12.47 19.98 3.15
N ASN A 54 13.61 19.60 2.55
CA ASN A 54 14.38 20.48 1.68
C ASN A 54 13.58 20.83 0.41
N PHE A 55 12.87 19.86 -0.16
CA PHE A 55 12.00 20.09 -1.31
C PHE A 55 10.90 21.12 -0.99
N LEU A 56 10.26 21.01 0.18
CA LEU A 56 9.24 21.96 0.62
C LEU A 56 9.80 23.37 0.85
N LEU A 57 10.99 23.48 1.45
CA LEU A 57 11.67 24.78 1.61
C LEU A 57 11.95 25.44 0.26
N ILE A 58 12.45 24.68 -0.72
CA ILE A 58 12.69 25.20 -2.07
C ILE A 58 11.37 25.64 -2.73
N CYS A 59 10.30 24.87 -2.58
CA CYS A 59 8.98 25.24 -3.09
C CYS A 59 8.47 26.56 -2.47
N GLN A 60 8.62 26.72 -1.15
CA GLN A 60 8.27 27.95 -0.44
C GLN A 60 9.09 29.15 -0.92
N ALA A 61 10.42 29.00 -1.02
CA ALA A 61 11.31 30.06 -1.49
C ALA A 61 11.00 30.47 -2.94
N LEU A 62 10.61 29.52 -3.79
CA LEU A 62 10.22 29.78 -5.17
C LEU A 62 8.74 30.14 -5.32
N GLY A 63 7.94 30.17 -4.25
CA GLY A 63 6.51 30.48 -4.30
C GLY A 63 5.74 29.56 -5.26
N ILE A 64 6.05 28.27 -5.27
CA ILE A 64 5.39 27.24 -6.09
C ILE A 64 4.74 26.18 -5.21
N GLN A 65 3.55 25.73 -5.60
CA GLN A 65 2.89 24.62 -4.90
C GLN A 65 3.51 23.29 -5.35
N PRO A 66 3.76 22.34 -4.42
CA PRO A 66 4.28 21.02 -4.78
C PRO A 66 3.51 20.32 -5.90
N ARG A 67 2.18 20.43 -5.91
CA ARG A 67 1.31 19.83 -6.95
C ARG A 67 1.64 20.33 -8.37
N ASP A 68 2.13 21.55 -8.51
CA ASP A 68 2.47 22.15 -9.80
C ASP A 68 3.82 21.63 -10.33
N ILE A 69 4.63 21.01 -9.47
CA ILE A 69 5.89 20.35 -9.83
C ILE A 69 5.65 18.90 -10.31
N PHE A 70 4.66 18.20 -9.74
CA PHE A 70 4.32 16.83 -10.09
C PHE A 70 3.31 16.77 -11.26
N VAL A 71 3.72 17.26 -12.43
CA VAL A 71 2.83 17.43 -13.61
C VAL A 71 2.44 16.12 -14.32
N LYS A 72 3.21 15.05 -14.13
CA LYS A 72 2.95 13.74 -14.76
C LYS A 72 2.67 12.71 -13.68
N ASP A 73 1.62 11.93 -13.92
CA ASP A 73 1.24 10.81 -13.07
C ASP A 73 2.41 9.83 -12.88
N LEU A 74 2.49 9.30 -11.67
CA LEU A 74 3.40 8.23 -11.34
C LEU A 74 2.80 6.91 -11.79
N VAL A 75 3.67 5.98 -12.20
CA VAL A 75 3.25 4.60 -12.36
C VAL A 75 2.97 4.04 -10.97
N LEU A 76 1.72 3.66 -10.72
CA LEU A 76 1.26 3.17 -9.41
C LEU A 76 1.54 1.68 -9.21
N THR A 77 2.64 1.18 -9.79
CA THR A 77 3.12 -0.18 -9.54
C THR A 77 4.32 -0.13 -8.60
N PRO A 78 4.29 -0.89 -7.49
CA PRO A 78 5.43 -0.95 -6.60
C PRO A 78 6.61 -1.59 -7.36
N PRO A 79 7.86 -1.10 -7.16
CA PRO A 79 9.03 -1.71 -7.79
C PRO A 79 9.27 -3.17 -7.37
N PHE A 80 8.68 -3.57 -6.24
CA PHE A 80 8.76 -4.93 -5.70
C PHE A 80 7.39 -5.33 -5.18
N GLU A 81 6.96 -6.55 -5.48
CA GLU A 81 5.75 -7.11 -4.91
C GLU A 81 5.94 -7.29 -3.40
N ALA A 82 4.90 -6.99 -2.63
CA ALA A 82 4.89 -7.28 -1.22
C ALA A 82 4.94 -8.81 -1.05
N PRO A 83 5.71 -9.36 -0.09
CA PRO A 83 5.76 -10.80 0.10
C PRO A 83 4.36 -11.33 0.44
N PRO A 84 4.06 -12.59 0.08
CA PRO A 84 2.83 -13.24 0.53
C PRO A 84 2.75 -13.16 2.06
N GLY A 85 1.75 -12.43 2.59
CA GLY A 85 1.62 -12.19 4.03
C GLY A 85 1.94 -10.76 4.51
N ALA A 86 2.47 -9.87 3.65
CA ALA A 86 2.67 -8.47 3.99
C ALA A 86 1.32 -7.74 4.13
N GLY A 87 0.87 -7.59 5.38
CA GLY A 87 -0.43 -6.97 5.72
C GLY A 87 -1.10 -7.63 6.93
N TYR A 88 -0.77 -8.88 7.24
CA TYR A 88 -1.27 -9.53 8.44
C TYR A 88 -0.46 -9.09 9.65
N ARG A 89 -1.06 -8.28 10.52
CA ARG A 89 -0.46 -7.84 11.80
C ARG A 89 -0.24 -9.00 12.79
N ASN A 90 -0.76 -10.20 12.50
CA ASN A 90 -0.58 -11.40 13.29
C ASN A 90 -0.50 -12.67 12.41
N GLU A 91 0.32 -13.64 12.82
CA GLU A 91 0.50 -14.93 12.11
C GLU A 91 -0.83 -15.70 12.00
N THR A 92 -1.70 -15.56 13.01
CA THR A 92 -3.01 -16.18 13.06
C THR A 92 -3.93 -15.74 11.92
N ALA A 93 -3.97 -14.44 11.57
CA ALA A 93 -4.80 -14.00 10.44
C ALA A 93 -4.23 -14.49 9.13
N ARG A 94 -2.89 -14.56 8.97
CA ARG A 94 -2.27 -15.15 7.78
C ARG A 94 -2.67 -16.61 7.59
N LYS A 95 -2.52 -17.43 8.65
CA LYS A 95 -2.90 -18.85 8.60
C LYS A 95 -4.39 -19.05 8.34
N LEU A 96 -5.24 -18.22 8.96
CA LEU A 96 -6.69 -18.28 8.70
C LEU A 96 -7.00 -17.93 7.24
N ASP A 97 -6.37 -16.90 6.69
CA ASP A 97 -6.58 -16.47 5.31
C ASP A 97 -6.13 -17.55 4.31
N GLU A 98 -4.94 -18.11 4.51
CA GLU A 98 -4.43 -19.25 3.74
C GLU A 98 -5.40 -20.44 3.81
N LEU A 99 -5.94 -20.73 5.00
CA LEU A 99 -6.89 -21.81 5.18
C LEU A 99 -8.22 -21.55 4.47
N VAL A 100 -8.72 -20.31 4.48
CA VAL A 100 -9.96 -19.89 3.78
C VAL A 100 -9.81 -20.05 2.27
N TYR A 101 -8.67 -19.67 1.71
CA TYR A 101 -8.41 -19.77 0.28
C TYR A 101 -7.88 -21.15 -0.16
N SER A 102 -7.56 -22.05 0.77
CA SER A 102 -7.29 -23.47 0.49
C SER A 102 -8.57 -24.29 0.22
N ASN A 103 -8.39 -25.52 -0.24
CA ASN A 103 -9.43 -26.55 -0.41
C ASN A 103 -10.09 -27.02 0.92
N PHE A 104 -9.70 -26.49 2.08
CA PHE A 104 -10.27 -26.86 3.37
C PHE A 104 -11.80 -26.64 3.48
N PHE A 105 -12.31 -25.52 2.93
CA PHE A 105 -13.73 -25.17 2.96
C PHE A 105 -14.54 -25.69 1.76
N ASP A 106 -13.97 -26.58 0.94
CA ASP A 106 -14.71 -27.24 -0.15
C ASP A 106 -15.80 -28.18 0.40
N THR A 107 -15.62 -28.62 1.65
CA THR A 107 -16.65 -29.29 2.46
C THR A 107 -17.07 -28.38 3.61
N PRO A 108 -18.34 -28.43 4.07
CA PRO A 108 -18.78 -27.60 5.20
C PRO A 108 -17.99 -27.89 6.49
N LYS A 109 -17.34 -26.86 7.06
CA LYS A 109 -16.51 -26.94 8.27
C LYS A 109 -17.07 -26.13 9.42
N ARG A 110 -16.86 -26.58 10.66
CA ARG A 110 -17.18 -25.83 11.87
C ARG A 110 -16.00 -25.01 12.34
N VAL A 111 -16.25 -24.03 13.22
CA VAL A 111 -15.20 -23.27 13.91
C VAL A 111 -14.24 -24.21 14.65
N SER A 112 -14.73 -25.29 15.24
CA SER A 112 -13.91 -26.31 15.91
C SER A 112 -12.94 -27.02 14.96
N ASP A 113 -13.32 -27.19 13.69
CA ASP A 113 -12.46 -27.81 12.68
C ASP A 113 -11.35 -26.84 12.28
N VAL A 114 -11.69 -25.57 12.11
CA VAL A 114 -10.75 -24.48 11.82
C VAL A 114 -9.73 -24.31 12.93
N LEU A 115 -10.17 -24.27 14.20
CA LEU A 115 -9.26 -24.15 15.35
C LEU A 115 -8.30 -25.33 15.47
N ARG A 116 -8.78 -26.54 15.17
CA ARG A 116 -7.95 -27.75 15.17
C ARG A 116 -6.89 -27.71 14.07
N GLU A 117 -7.25 -27.26 12.87
CA GLU A 117 -6.31 -27.14 11.75
C GLU A 117 -5.26 -26.06 12.00
N LEU A 118 -5.63 -24.98 12.70
CA LEU A 118 -4.75 -23.87 13.03
C LEU A 118 -3.93 -24.09 14.32
N GLU A 119 -4.14 -25.22 15.02
CA GLU A 119 -3.53 -25.55 16.32
C GLU A 119 -3.81 -24.48 17.41
N ILE A 120 -5.04 -23.98 17.47
CA ILE A 120 -5.45 -22.89 18.39
C ILE A 120 -6.40 -23.42 19.49
N ASP A 121 -6.27 -22.88 20.70
CA ASP A 121 -7.12 -23.24 21.85
C ASP A 121 -8.61 -22.96 21.54
N LYS A 122 -9.48 -23.88 21.97
CA LYS A 122 -10.95 -23.77 21.88
C LYS A 122 -11.49 -22.50 22.52
N LYS A 123 -10.75 -21.88 23.46
CA LYS A 123 -11.10 -20.58 24.07
C LYS A 123 -11.32 -19.47 23.04
N ASP A 124 -10.66 -19.53 21.88
CA ASP A 124 -10.79 -18.52 20.82
C ASP A 124 -11.98 -18.76 19.86
N SER A 125 -12.86 -19.75 20.14
CA SER A 125 -14.00 -20.08 19.26
C SER A 125 -14.89 -18.87 18.93
N ASN A 126 -15.15 -17.99 19.89
CA ASN A 126 -15.98 -16.82 19.65
C ASN A 126 -15.30 -15.83 18.69
N LYS A 127 -13.99 -15.63 18.85
CA LYS A 127 -13.16 -14.76 18.01
C LYS A 127 -13.12 -15.27 16.57
N PHE A 128 -12.89 -16.57 16.37
CA PHE A 128 -12.88 -17.18 15.04
C PHE A 128 -14.25 -17.23 14.38
N SER A 129 -15.32 -17.37 15.16
CA SER A 129 -16.68 -17.24 14.63
C SER A 129 -16.94 -15.85 14.04
N VAL A 130 -16.43 -14.79 14.68
CA VAL A 130 -16.50 -13.42 14.17
C VAL A 130 -15.67 -13.28 12.89
N TYR A 131 -14.43 -13.79 12.88
CA TYR A 131 -13.56 -13.73 11.70
C TYR A 131 -14.15 -14.43 10.48
N LEU A 132 -14.62 -15.68 10.64
CA LEU A 132 -15.25 -16.42 9.54
C LEU A 132 -16.54 -15.76 9.06
N THR A 133 -17.30 -15.13 9.97
CA THR A 133 -18.48 -14.34 9.57
C THR A 133 -18.09 -13.11 8.75
N ALA A 134 -16.93 -12.47 9.01
CA ALA A 134 -16.43 -11.37 8.18
C ALA A 134 -16.12 -11.85 6.75
N TYR A 135 -15.44 -12.99 6.59
CA TYR A 135 -15.22 -13.62 5.28
C TYR A 135 -16.53 -13.98 4.55
N CYS A 136 -17.61 -14.27 5.28
CA CYS A 136 -18.93 -14.42 4.67
C CYS A 136 -19.50 -13.11 4.13
N LYS A 137 -19.32 -11.99 4.86
CA LYS A 137 -19.76 -10.66 4.40
C LYS A 137 -18.97 -10.20 3.18
N GLU A 138 -17.69 -10.52 3.12
CA GLU A 138 -16.79 -10.24 2.00
C GLU A 138 -17.03 -11.16 0.79
N GLY A 139 -17.83 -12.22 0.96
CA GLY A 139 -18.25 -13.12 -0.11
C GLY A 139 -17.29 -14.27 -0.42
N ALA A 140 -16.23 -14.45 0.37
CA ALA A 140 -15.31 -15.59 0.24
C ALA A 140 -15.94 -16.90 0.73
N LEU A 141 -16.69 -16.83 1.83
CA LEU A 141 -17.38 -17.98 2.43
C LEU A 141 -18.90 -17.77 2.44
N GLU A 142 -19.62 -18.86 2.64
CA GLU A 142 -21.04 -18.86 3.04
C GLU A 142 -21.20 -19.73 4.28
N TYR A 143 -22.29 -19.56 5.03
CA TYR A 143 -22.57 -20.42 6.18
C TYR A 143 -23.99 -20.95 6.16
N VAL A 144 -24.13 -22.19 6.64
CA VAL A 144 -25.41 -22.82 6.94
C VAL A 144 -25.52 -22.97 8.45
N LYS A 145 -26.63 -22.51 9.02
CA LYS A 145 -26.92 -22.65 10.45
C LYS A 145 -27.71 -23.93 10.68
N GLU A 146 -27.09 -24.91 11.32
CA GLU A 146 -27.75 -26.13 11.79
C GLU A 146 -27.91 -26.05 13.32
N LYS A 147 -29.15 -25.86 13.80
CA LYS A 147 -29.46 -25.64 15.22
C LYS A 147 -28.64 -24.46 15.80
N ASN A 148 -27.72 -24.74 16.73
CA ASN A 148 -26.86 -23.75 17.39
C ASN A 148 -25.47 -23.63 16.76
N ILE A 149 -25.19 -24.30 15.64
CA ILE A 149 -23.84 -24.38 15.07
C ILE A 149 -23.84 -23.91 13.62
N LYS A 150 -22.92 -22.99 13.31
CA LYS A 150 -22.64 -22.55 11.94
C LYS A 150 -21.62 -23.48 11.31
N LYS A 151 -21.90 -23.93 10.09
CA LYS A 151 -20.94 -24.58 9.21
C LYS A 151 -20.64 -23.63 8.05
N TYR A 152 -19.36 -23.42 7.76
CA TYR A 152 -18.86 -22.54 6.73
C TYR A 152 -18.40 -23.37 5.53
N SER A 153 -18.71 -22.92 4.32
CA SER A 153 -18.24 -23.51 3.07
C SER A 153 -17.79 -22.42 2.11
N ARG A 154 -16.92 -22.77 1.17
CA ARG A 154 -16.53 -21.85 0.10
C ARG A 154 -17.77 -21.51 -0.71
N LYS A 155 -18.00 -20.21 -0.92
CA LYS A 155 -19.07 -19.76 -1.80
C LYS A 155 -18.73 -20.21 -3.21
N LYS A 156 -19.50 -21.16 -3.75
CA LYS A 156 -19.37 -21.53 -5.16
C LYS A 156 -19.82 -20.32 -5.96
N SER A 157 -18.88 -19.61 -6.60
CA SER A 157 -19.22 -18.67 -7.65
C SER A 157 -20.16 -19.40 -8.61
N GLY A 158 -21.38 -18.88 -8.72
CA GLY A 158 -22.42 -19.52 -9.51
C GLY A 158 -21.85 -19.87 -10.88
N LYS A 159 -22.06 -21.12 -11.30
CA LYS A 159 -21.98 -21.48 -12.71
C LYS A 159 -22.70 -20.38 -13.49
N ALA A 160 -21.97 -19.72 -14.38
CA ALA A 160 -22.57 -18.94 -15.44
C ALA A 160 -23.63 -19.82 -16.10
N LYS A 161 -24.92 -19.43 -15.98
CA LYS A 161 -25.91 -19.88 -16.94
C LYS A 161 -25.60 -19.15 -18.23
N ILE A 162 -24.78 -19.80 -19.05
CA ILE A 162 -24.68 -19.54 -20.48
C ILE A 162 -25.85 -20.29 -21.13
N LYS A 163 -26.65 -19.51 -21.88
CA LYS A 163 -27.77 -19.89 -22.75
C LYS A 163 -29.06 -20.33 -22.07
#